data_AF-A0A8H5CHZ1-F1
#
_entry.id   AF-A0A8H5CHZ1-F1
#
_cell.length_a   1.000
_cell.length_b   1.000
_cell.length_c   1.000
_cell.angle_alpha   90.00
_cell.angle_beta   90.00
_cell.angle_gamma   90.00
#
_symmetry.space_group_name_H-M   'P 1'
#
loop_
_entity.id
_entity.type
_entity.pdbx_description
1 polymer ?
#
loop_
_entity_poly.entity_id
_entity_poly.type
_entity_poly.pdbx_seq_one_letter_code
_entity_poly.pdbx_strand_id
1 'polypeptide(L)'
;MPRRNPRVNFTREPQWDYVPESGCVVTDEMRQILARPGFLNDQNGGKRLQYLYSNQSMGFSLQDFSPFGQACFLGITQVVEEAISSGTAPPLSTKESAFEQGYATLIILGAQRIQAGRGPPSHHHAVLKFLISQSLPLDLPDVVGFTALQHAMHGTPAMLDKEALIRELLESGASINHQNRWGSTALHQAVLRGDTLGIELLMEYGADVNIPDGNGYTVKGFYVNAGAGVNAVMEKWLLKRAGEQAPLAEKRCDKCGVTTKSLKMCAACHTVQYCSKECQSK
;
A
#
# COMPACT_ATOMS: atom_id res chain seq x y z
N MET A 1 -15.63 1.49 -37.48
CA MET A 1 -15.41 2.56 -36.49
C MET A 1 -15.48 1.94 -35.10
N PRO A 2 -14.42 1.96 -34.28
CA PRO A 2 -14.50 1.37 -32.95
C PRO A 2 -15.43 2.24 -32.09
N ARG A 3 -16.46 1.60 -31.54
CA ARG A 3 -17.45 2.23 -30.66
C ARG A 3 -16.76 2.69 -29.39
N ARG A 4 -16.99 3.96 -29.01
CA ARG A 4 -16.52 4.57 -27.77
C ARG A 4 -16.97 3.72 -26.57
N ASN A 5 -15.99 3.23 -25.82
CA ASN A 5 -16.16 2.68 -24.48
C ASN A 5 -16.81 3.75 -23.59
N PRO A 6 -17.97 3.50 -22.93
CA PRO A 6 -18.55 4.47 -22.01
C PRO A 6 -17.56 4.73 -20.89
N ARG A 7 -17.25 6.02 -20.68
CA ARG A 7 -16.33 6.49 -19.63
C ARG A 7 -16.75 5.89 -18.28
N VAL A 8 -15.88 5.08 -17.69
CA VAL A 8 -15.94 4.81 -16.24
C VAL A 8 -15.79 6.17 -15.56
N ASN A 9 -16.86 6.63 -14.93
CA ASN A 9 -16.91 7.92 -14.29
C ASN A 9 -16.35 7.77 -12.86
N PHE A 10 -15.04 7.97 -12.70
CA PHE A 10 -14.33 7.88 -11.43
C PHE A 10 -14.69 8.98 -10.41
N THR A 11 -15.63 9.88 -10.73
CA THR A 11 -16.05 10.98 -9.84
C THR A 11 -17.45 10.79 -9.26
N ARG A 12 -18.08 9.63 -9.44
CA ARG A 12 -19.27 9.30 -8.65
C ARG A 12 -18.79 8.58 -7.39
N GLU A 13 -18.75 9.31 -6.28
CA GLU A 13 -18.95 8.70 -4.96
C GLU A 13 -20.12 7.71 -5.08
N PRO A 14 -20.07 6.53 -4.46
CA PRO A 14 -21.26 5.69 -4.36
C PRO A 14 -22.37 6.58 -3.79
N GLN A 15 -23.55 6.59 -4.41
CA GLN A 15 -24.69 7.33 -3.87
C GLN A 15 -25.12 6.62 -2.58
N TRP A 16 -24.64 7.12 -1.45
CA TRP A 16 -25.13 6.76 -0.15
C TRP A 16 -26.23 7.77 0.20
N ASP A 17 -27.50 7.34 0.21
CA ASP A 17 -28.63 8.16 0.68
C ASP A 17 -28.61 8.35 2.22
N TYR A 18 -27.50 7.98 2.87
CA TYR A 18 -27.29 7.95 4.31
C TYR A 18 -25.82 8.20 4.64
N VAL A 19 -25.54 9.19 5.50
CA VAL A 19 -24.25 9.33 6.18
C VAL A 19 -24.37 8.51 7.45
N PRO A 20 -23.63 7.40 7.61
CA PRO A 20 -23.72 6.60 8.82
C PRO A 20 -23.20 7.41 10.01
N GLU A 21 -23.96 7.40 11.11
CA GLU A 21 -23.56 8.00 12.40
C GLU A 21 -22.46 7.17 13.10
N SER A 22 -22.08 6.04 12.50
CA SER A 22 -21.00 5.13 12.89
C SER A 22 -20.10 4.83 11.68
N GLY A 23 -18.88 4.34 11.89
CA GLY A 23 -17.96 4.04 10.78
C GLY A 23 -16.89 5.10 10.53
N CYS A 24 -16.04 4.85 9.54
CA CYS A 24 -15.07 5.84 9.07
C CYS A 24 -15.77 6.95 8.28
N VAL A 25 -15.58 8.22 8.65
CA VAL A 25 -16.22 9.37 7.98
C VAL A 25 -15.20 10.29 7.32
N VAL A 26 -15.44 10.67 6.06
CA VAL A 26 -14.72 11.77 5.41
C VAL A 26 -15.51 13.05 5.60
N THR A 27 -15.03 13.95 6.45
CA THR A 27 -15.72 15.20 6.76
C THR A 27 -15.58 16.22 5.63
N ASP A 28 -16.45 17.23 5.60
CA ASP A 28 -16.33 18.32 4.63
C ASP A 28 -15.01 19.08 4.75
N GLU A 29 -14.48 19.21 5.98
CA GLU A 29 -13.15 19.78 6.20
C GLU A 29 -12.06 18.92 5.55
N MET A 30 -12.14 17.58 5.66
CA MET A 30 -11.21 16.68 4.96
C MET A 30 -11.31 16.86 3.44
N ARG A 31 -12.53 16.89 2.88
CA ARG A 31 -12.74 17.10 1.44
C ARG A 31 -12.12 18.42 0.95
N GLN A 32 -12.32 19.51 1.70
CA GLN A 32 -11.77 20.82 1.37
C GLN A 32 -10.23 20.83 1.39
N ILE A 33 -9.60 20.13 2.34
CA ILE A 33 -8.13 20.03 2.38
C ILE A 33 -7.63 19.15 1.24
N LEU A 34 -8.27 18.00 0.99
CA LEU A 34 -7.89 17.05 -0.06
C LEU A 34 -8.04 17.62 -1.48
N ALA A 35 -8.98 18.54 -1.69
CA ALA A 35 -9.19 19.23 -2.96
C ALA A 35 -8.03 20.19 -3.33
N ARG A 36 -7.12 20.51 -2.40
CA ARG A 36 -5.98 21.38 -2.68
C ARG A 36 -5.02 20.70 -3.68
N PRO A 37 -4.47 21.44 -4.65
CA PRO A 37 -3.53 20.87 -5.61
C PRO A 37 -2.18 20.54 -4.96
N GLY A 38 -1.48 19.56 -5.53
CA GLY A 38 -0.14 19.16 -5.07
C GLY A 38 -0.11 18.44 -3.72
N PHE A 39 1.09 18.27 -3.18
CA PHE A 39 1.27 17.64 -1.87
C PHE A 39 0.89 18.58 -0.72
N LEU A 40 0.40 17.97 0.34
CA LEU A 40 0.05 18.62 1.58
C LEU A 40 1.26 18.71 2.50
N ASN A 41 1.35 19.81 3.23
CA ASN A 41 2.45 20.20 4.09
C ASN A 41 1.94 21.03 5.27
N ASP A 42 2.86 21.48 6.12
CA ASP A 42 2.53 22.22 7.34
C ASP A 42 1.79 23.54 7.08
N GLN A 43 1.97 24.12 5.89
CA GLN A 43 1.41 25.43 5.53
C GLN A 43 0.04 25.33 4.83
N ASN A 44 -0.29 24.18 4.24
CA ASN A 44 -1.51 24.01 3.45
C ASN A 44 -2.46 22.93 4.02
N GLY A 45 -2.44 22.72 5.33
CA GLY A 45 -3.42 21.88 6.02
C GLY A 45 -3.01 20.41 6.17
N GLY A 46 -1.78 20.04 5.83
CA GLY A 46 -1.26 18.67 5.98
C GLY A 46 -1.37 18.13 7.41
N LYS A 47 -0.94 18.92 8.41
CA LYS A 47 -1.09 18.57 9.84
C LYS A 47 -2.55 18.41 10.26
N ARG A 48 -3.43 19.29 9.76
CA ARG A 48 -4.86 19.21 10.06
C ARG A 48 -5.49 17.95 9.45
N LEU A 49 -5.14 17.61 8.22
CA LEU A 49 -5.61 16.37 7.60
C LEU A 49 -5.09 15.13 8.34
N GLN A 50 -3.83 15.11 8.80
CA GLN A 50 -3.30 13.99 9.60
C GLN A 50 -4.15 13.77 10.86
N TYR A 51 -4.45 14.85 11.59
CA TYR A 51 -5.31 14.79 12.77
C TYR A 51 -6.71 14.26 12.42
N LEU A 52 -7.35 14.83 11.39
CA LEU A 52 -8.68 14.42 10.97
C LEU A 52 -8.70 12.95 10.53
N TYR A 53 -7.77 12.54 9.66
CA TYR A 53 -7.66 11.17 9.19
C TYR A 53 -7.46 10.19 10.35
N SER A 54 -6.55 10.48 11.28
CA SER A 54 -6.34 9.65 12.46
C SER A 54 -7.61 9.57 13.32
N ASN A 55 -8.26 10.69 13.60
CA ASN A 55 -9.46 10.72 14.44
C ASN A 55 -10.64 9.98 13.79
N GLN A 56 -10.90 10.24 12.51
CA GLN A 56 -12.00 9.61 11.78
C GLN A 56 -11.75 8.11 11.53
N SER A 57 -10.49 7.67 11.47
CA SER A 57 -10.16 6.24 11.37
C SER A 57 -10.51 5.44 12.64
N MET A 58 -10.70 6.10 13.79
CA MET A 58 -11.13 5.45 15.03
C MET A 58 -12.57 4.92 14.95
N GLY A 59 -13.39 5.48 14.05
CA GLY A 59 -14.74 5.01 13.80
C GLY A 59 -14.82 3.71 13.01
N PHE A 60 -13.68 3.13 12.60
CA PHE A 60 -13.61 1.91 11.78
C PHE A 60 -14.59 0.83 12.23
N SER A 61 -15.46 0.41 11.30
CA SER A 61 -16.42 -0.67 11.50
C SER A 61 -16.31 -1.68 10.38
N LEU A 62 -16.20 -2.96 10.74
CA LEU A 62 -16.20 -4.05 9.76
C LEU A 62 -17.52 -4.12 8.97
N GLN A 63 -18.60 -3.62 9.56
CA GLN A 63 -19.94 -3.62 8.95
C GLN A 63 -20.04 -2.65 7.75
N ASP A 64 -19.08 -1.73 7.62
CA ASP A 64 -19.06 -0.75 6.50
C ASP A 64 -18.58 -1.38 5.18
N PHE A 65 -18.07 -2.62 5.21
CA PHE A 65 -17.58 -3.30 4.02
C PHE A 65 -18.58 -4.31 3.48
N SER A 66 -18.54 -4.53 2.17
CA SER A 66 -19.24 -5.65 1.53
C SER A 66 -18.84 -7.00 2.15
N PRO A 67 -19.67 -8.05 2.04
CA PRO A 67 -19.30 -9.39 2.54
C PRO A 67 -17.94 -9.88 2.00
N PHE A 68 -17.62 -9.54 0.75
CA PHE A 68 -16.33 -9.85 0.15
C PHE A 68 -15.19 -9.04 0.79
N GLY A 69 -15.39 -7.74 1.03
CA GLY A 69 -14.44 -6.90 1.77
C GLY A 69 -14.20 -7.37 3.20
N GLN A 70 -15.26 -7.81 3.90
CA GLN A 70 -15.16 -8.42 5.23
C GLN A 70 -14.35 -9.72 5.19
N ALA A 71 -14.59 -10.59 4.22
CA ALA A 71 -13.83 -11.83 4.05
C ALA A 71 -12.33 -11.56 3.78
N CYS A 72 -12.03 -10.53 2.97
CA CYS A 72 -10.66 -10.07 2.74
C CYS A 72 -10.00 -9.56 4.02
N PHE A 73 -10.71 -8.72 4.79
CA PHE A 73 -10.24 -8.18 6.07
C PHE A 73 -10.07 -9.26 7.15
N LEU A 74 -10.92 -10.28 7.16
CA LEU A 74 -10.84 -11.36 8.14
C LEU A 74 -9.84 -12.46 7.73
N GLY A 75 -9.33 -12.43 6.50
CA GLY A 75 -8.45 -13.46 5.96
C GLY A 75 -9.16 -14.81 5.78
N ILE A 76 -10.43 -14.82 5.35
CA ILE A 76 -11.23 -16.04 5.17
C ILE A 76 -11.09 -16.55 3.72
N THR A 77 -10.10 -17.42 3.49
CA THR A 77 -9.77 -17.94 2.16
C THR A 77 -10.97 -18.57 1.44
N GLN A 78 -11.73 -19.43 2.12
CA GLN A 78 -12.84 -20.17 1.51
C GLN A 78 -13.90 -19.22 0.90
N VAL A 79 -14.31 -18.19 1.64
CA VAL A 79 -15.34 -17.24 1.18
C VAL A 79 -14.83 -16.40 0.02
N VAL A 80 -13.54 -16.01 0.06
CA VAL A 80 -12.92 -15.25 -1.04
C VAL A 80 -12.83 -16.10 -2.31
N GLU A 81 -12.36 -17.35 -2.21
CA GLU A 81 -12.23 -18.27 -3.34
C GLU A 81 -13.60 -18.61 -3.94
N GLU A 82 -14.60 -18.89 -3.11
CA GLU A 82 -15.97 -19.16 -3.55
C GLU A 82 -16.56 -17.95 -4.29
N ALA A 83 -16.40 -16.74 -3.75
CA ALA A 83 -16.90 -15.53 -4.39
C ALA A 83 -16.27 -15.27 -5.77
N ILE A 84 -14.96 -15.53 -5.90
CA ILE A 84 -14.25 -15.40 -7.18
C ILE A 84 -14.73 -16.47 -8.17
N SER A 85 -14.78 -17.74 -7.75
CA SER A 85 -15.16 -18.87 -8.60
C SER A 85 -16.61 -18.80 -9.10
N SER A 86 -17.52 -18.30 -8.26
CA SER A 86 -18.94 -18.12 -8.58
C SER A 86 -19.24 -16.85 -9.38
N GLY A 87 -18.24 -15.97 -9.56
CA GLY A 87 -18.41 -14.67 -10.21
C GLY A 87 -19.24 -13.67 -9.40
N THR A 88 -19.42 -13.91 -8.11
CA THR A 88 -20.16 -13.01 -7.20
C THR A 88 -19.26 -11.95 -6.55
N ALA A 89 -17.94 -12.13 -6.61
CA ALA A 89 -16.98 -11.14 -6.15
C ALA A 89 -17.12 -9.81 -6.94
N PRO A 90 -17.08 -8.65 -6.27
CA PRO A 90 -16.96 -7.37 -6.94
C PRO A 90 -15.67 -7.30 -7.78
N PRO A 91 -15.59 -6.41 -8.78
CA PRO A 91 -14.33 -6.17 -9.49
C PRO A 91 -13.21 -5.85 -8.50
N LEU A 92 -12.06 -6.52 -8.60
CA LEU A 92 -10.95 -6.35 -7.65
C LEU A 92 -10.35 -4.92 -7.64
N SER A 93 -10.68 -4.11 -8.65
CA SER A 93 -10.35 -2.68 -8.71
C SER A 93 -11.26 -1.79 -7.86
N THR A 94 -12.29 -2.35 -7.22
CA THR A 94 -13.24 -1.62 -6.37
C THR A 94 -12.59 -1.21 -5.06
N LYS A 95 -13.08 -0.10 -4.51
CA LYS A 95 -12.70 0.43 -3.20
C LYS A 95 -13.92 0.43 -2.28
N GLU A 96 -13.70 0.24 -0.99
CA GLU A 96 -14.73 0.06 0.03
C GLU A 96 -14.70 1.20 1.06
N SER A 97 -15.85 1.44 1.70
CA SER A 97 -16.10 2.51 2.67
C SER A 97 -15.84 3.94 2.18
N ALA A 98 -16.11 4.93 3.05
CA ALA A 98 -15.80 6.33 2.79
C ALA A 98 -14.29 6.59 2.67
N PHE A 99 -13.44 5.75 3.26
CA PHE A 99 -11.99 5.91 3.17
C PHE A 99 -11.40 5.36 1.88
N GLU A 100 -12.22 4.75 1.02
CA GLU A 100 -11.79 4.22 -0.27
C GLU A 100 -10.69 3.14 -0.15
N GLN A 101 -10.79 2.20 0.78
CA GLN A 101 -9.78 1.13 0.86
C GLN A 101 -10.00 0.07 -0.23
N GLY A 102 -8.95 -0.25 -1.01
CA GLY A 102 -8.96 -1.43 -1.89
C GLY A 102 -8.77 -2.73 -1.11
N TYR A 103 -9.04 -3.87 -1.75
CA TYR A 103 -8.95 -5.19 -1.11
C TYR A 103 -7.54 -5.55 -0.59
N ALA A 104 -6.48 -5.16 -1.30
CA ALA A 104 -5.10 -5.33 -0.80
C ALA A 104 -4.91 -4.58 0.55
N THR A 105 -5.41 -3.35 0.65
CA THR A 105 -5.38 -2.57 1.88
C THR A 105 -6.20 -3.24 2.98
N LEU A 106 -7.42 -3.73 2.68
CA LEU A 106 -8.26 -4.41 3.67
C LEU A 106 -7.57 -5.66 4.27
N ILE A 107 -6.88 -6.45 3.45
CA ILE A 107 -6.13 -7.63 3.91
C ILE A 107 -5.03 -7.22 4.89
N ILE A 108 -4.27 -6.17 4.55
CA ILE A 108 -3.20 -5.65 5.42
C ILE A 108 -3.78 -5.10 6.73
N LEU A 109 -4.86 -4.32 6.65
CA LEU A 109 -5.55 -3.76 7.82
C LEU A 109 -6.13 -4.85 8.74
N GLY A 110 -6.59 -5.95 8.15
CA GLY A 110 -7.05 -7.16 8.83
C GLY A 110 -5.95 -7.84 9.62
N ALA A 111 -4.85 -8.15 8.92
CA ALA A 111 -3.68 -8.78 9.51
C ALA A 111 -3.05 -7.97 10.66
N GLN A 112 -3.21 -6.64 10.65
CA GLN A 112 -2.76 -5.77 11.75
C GLN A 112 -3.65 -5.78 12.99
N ARG A 113 -4.97 -5.98 12.81
CA ARG A 113 -5.98 -5.85 13.88
C ARG A 113 -6.36 -7.17 14.51
N ILE A 114 -6.23 -8.27 13.77
CA ILE A 114 -6.59 -9.61 14.23
C ILE A 114 -5.34 -10.26 14.84
N GLN A 115 -5.18 -10.17 16.16
CA GLN A 115 -4.06 -10.78 16.88
C GLN A 115 -4.18 -12.30 17.00
N ALA A 116 -3.06 -13.01 16.84
CA ALA A 116 -2.97 -14.44 17.15
C ALA A 116 -3.28 -14.69 18.64
N GLY A 117 -4.26 -15.56 18.91
CA GLY A 117 -4.65 -15.98 20.26
C GLY A 117 -6.09 -15.65 20.68
N ARG A 118 -6.81 -14.82 19.92
CA ARG A 118 -8.27 -14.61 20.06
C ARG A 118 -8.95 -14.67 18.69
N GLY A 119 -8.96 -15.84 18.06
CA GLY A 119 -9.61 -16.05 16.77
C GLY A 119 -9.07 -17.27 16.01
N PRO A 120 -9.72 -17.67 14.90
CA PRO A 120 -9.20 -18.71 14.00
C PRO A 120 -7.85 -18.29 13.39
N PRO A 121 -7.07 -19.24 12.84
CA PRO A 121 -5.81 -18.92 12.15
C PRO A 121 -6.06 -17.89 11.04
N SER A 122 -5.26 -16.82 11.02
CA SER A 122 -5.37 -15.76 10.02
C SER A 122 -4.69 -16.21 8.74
N HIS A 123 -5.41 -16.23 7.61
CA HIS A 123 -4.87 -16.64 6.30
C HIS A 123 -4.67 -15.44 5.36
N HIS A 124 -4.40 -14.26 5.91
CA HIS A 124 -4.26 -13.01 5.14
C HIS A 124 -3.22 -13.13 4.01
N HIS A 125 -2.08 -13.77 4.27
CA HIS A 125 -1.07 -13.99 3.22
C HIS A 125 -1.59 -14.89 2.11
N ALA A 126 -2.33 -15.96 2.44
CA ALA A 126 -2.95 -16.84 1.44
C ALA A 126 -4.02 -16.11 0.61
N VAL A 127 -4.87 -15.31 1.26
CA VAL A 127 -5.87 -14.48 0.58
C VAL A 127 -5.21 -13.47 -0.36
N LEU A 128 -4.16 -12.77 0.10
CA LEU A 128 -3.42 -11.82 -0.72
C LEU A 128 -2.83 -12.51 -1.96
N LYS A 129 -2.12 -13.61 -1.76
CA LYS A 129 -1.48 -14.37 -2.84
C LYS A 129 -2.50 -14.90 -3.85
N PHE A 130 -3.62 -15.44 -3.36
CA PHE A 130 -4.71 -15.88 -4.21
C PHE A 130 -5.26 -14.73 -5.04
N LEU A 131 -5.62 -13.60 -4.44
CA LEU A 131 -6.18 -12.47 -5.18
C LEU A 131 -5.17 -11.82 -6.14
N ILE A 132 -3.88 -11.79 -5.81
CA ILE A 132 -2.83 -11.40 -6.76
C ILE A 132 -2.84 -12.29 -8.00
N SER A 133 -3.02 -13.61 -7.85
CA SER A 133 -3.19 -14.52 -8.99
C SER A 133 -4.43 -14.20 -9.84
N GLN A 134 -5.41 -13.53 -9.24
CA GLN A 134 -6.62 -13.01 -9.89
C GLN A 134 -6.46 -11.56 -10.38
N SER A 135 -5.23 -11.05 -10.48
CA SER A 135 -4.90 -9.68 -10.92
C SER A 135 -5.37 -8.56 -9.97
N LEU A 136 -5.31 -8.80 -8.65
CA LEU A 136 -5.56 -7.78 -7.63
C LEU A 136 -4.68 -6.54 -7.81
N PRO A 137 -5.26 -5.33 -7.95
CA PRO A 137 -4.49 -4.09 -7.97
C PRO A 137 -3.90 -3.77 -6.59
N LEU A 138 -2.57 -3.65 -6.51
CA LEU A 138 -1.84 -3.41 -5.25
C LEU A 138 -1.71 -1.94 -4.86
N ASP A 139 -1.75 -1.06 -5.85
CA ASP A 139 -1.47 0.38 -5.70
C ASP A 139 -2.75 1.23 -5.67
N LEU A 140 -3.90 0.67 -5.28
CA LEU A 140 -5.12 1.47 -5.09
C LEU A 140 -4.94 2.37 -3.86
N PRO A 141 -4.95 3.71 -4.03
CA PRO A 141 -4.84 4.62 -2.92
C PRO A 141 -6.16 4.74 -2.17
N ASP A 142 -6.10 4.86 -0.85
CA ASP A 142 -7.22 5.33 -0.03
C ASP A 142 -7.43 6.85 -0.19
N VAL A 143 -8.38 7.41 0.58
CA VAL A 143 -8.79 8.81 0.51
C VAL A 143 -7.64 9.80 0.77
N VAL A 144 -6.58 9.41 1.48
CA VAL A 144 -5.38 10.23 1.70
C VAL A 144 -4.16 9.74 0.91
N GLY A 145 -4.35 8.83 -0.03
CA GLY A 145 -3.32 8.38 -0.94
C GLY A 145 -2.49 7.21 -0.43
N PHE A 146 -2.84 6.56 0.68
CA PHE A 146 -2.10 5.38 1.15
C PHE A 146 -2.46 4.13 0.34
N THR A 147 -1.44 3.39 -0.05
CA THR A 147 -1.53 2.07 -0.68
C THR A 147 -1.38 0.96 0.36
N ALA A 148 -1.63 -0.30 -0.04
CA ALA A 148 -1.45 -1.46 0.83
C ALA A 148 -0.03 -1.56 1.41
N LEU A 149 0.99 -1.26 0.60
CA LEU A 149 2.40 -1.28 1.04
C LEU A 149 2.69 -0.22 2.11
N GLN A 150 2.14 0.99 1.96
CA GLN A 150 2.31 2.01 3.00
C GLN A 150 1.56 1.63 4.27
N HIS A 151 0.32 1.14 4.16
CA HIS A 151 -0.44 0.61 5.29
C HIS A 151 0.33 -0.48 6.04
N ALA A 152 1.07 -1.35 5.36
CA ALA A 152 1.87 -2.40 5.98
C ALA A 152 2.95 -1.88 6.96
N MET A 153 3.42 -0.64 6.79
CA MET A 153 4.39 0.00 7.69
C MET A 153 3.76 0.49 9.01
N HIS A 154 2.42 0.53 9.11
CA HIS A 154 1.71 1.00 10.31
C HIS A 154 1.46 -0.11 11.36
N GLY A 155 1.83 -1.36 11.07
CA GLY A 155 1.61 -2.50 11.96
C GLY A 155 2.56 -2.56 13.16
N THR A 156 2.12 -3.22 14.23
CA THR A 156 2.97 -3.48 15.41
C THR A 156 3.99 -4.58 15.10
N PRO A 157 5.12 -4.65 15.83
CA PRO A 157 6.11 -5.72 15.67
C PRO A 157 5.55 -7.14 15.91
N ALA A 158 4.41 -7.26 16.59
CA ALA A 158 3.76 -8.52 16.91
C ALA A 158 2.83 -9.05 15.80
N MET A 159 2.79 -8.39 14.63
CA MET A 159 2.01 -8.83 13.49
C MET A 159 2.61 -10.11 12.90
N LEU A 160 1.90 -11.23 13.09
CA LEU A 160 2.20 -12.49 12.39
C LEU A 160 2.11 -12.21 10.87
N ASP A 161 3.06 -12.72 10.11
CA ASP A 161 3.14 -12.57 8.64
C ASP A 161 3.41 -11.16 8.09
N LYS A 162 3.79 -10.17 8.93
CA LYS A 162 4.15 -8.82 8.43
C LYS A 162 5.20 -8.88 7.33
N GLU A 163 6.29 -9.61 7.57
CA GLU A 163 7.35 -9.81 6.58
C GLU A 163 6.81 -10.47 5.31
N ALA A 164 6.05 -11.56 5.44
CA ALA A 164 5.50 -12.31 4.31
C ALA A 164 4.57 -11.44 3.44
N LEU A 165 3.73 -10.62 4.06
CA LEU A 165 2.83 -9.71 3.36
C LEU A 165 3.59 -8.58 2.65
N ILE A 166 4.60 -7.99 3.30
CA ILE A 166 5.43 -6.95 2.67
C ILE A 166 6.20 -7.53 1.47
N ARG A 167 6.83 -8.70 1.64
CA ARG A 167 7.54 -9.39 0.57
C ARG A 167 6.61 -9.73 -0.59
N GLU A 168 5.44 -10.32 -0.33
CA GLU A 168 4.48 -10.67 -1.37
C GLU A 168 4.02 -9.43 -2.17
N LEU A 169 3.76 -8.30 -1.49
CA LEU A 169 3.44 -7.03 -2.16
C LEU A 169 4.58 -6.54 -3.06
N LEU A 170 5.82 -6.53 -2.56
CA LEU A 170 6.99 -6.04 -3.28
C LEU A 170 7.37 -6.96 -4.46
N GLU A 171 7.39 -8.27 -4.24
CA GLU A 171 7.65 -9.29 -5.27
C GLU A 171 6.60 -9.25 -6.39
N SER A 172 5.36 -8.90 -6.03
CA SER A 172 4.23 -8.75 -6.96
C SER A 172 4.15 -7.35 -7.58
N GLY A 173 5.16 -6.49 -7.38
CA GLY A 173 5.30 -5.22 -8.08
C GLY A 173 4.49 -4.07 -7.52
N ALA A 174 4.17 -4.07 -6.22
CA ALA A 174 3.67 -2.88 -5.53
C ALA A 174 4.66 -1.70 -5.69
N SER A 175 4.13 -0.50 -5.85
CA SER A 175 4.93 0.70 -6.09
C SER A 175 5.65 1.15 -4.82
N ILE A 176 6.93 0.78 -4.72
CA ILE A 176 7.77 1.05 -3.55
C ILE A 176 7.93 2.55 -3.22
N ASN A 177 7.91 3.39 -4.26
CA ASN A 177 8.14 4.84 -4.19
C ASN A 177 6.84 5.66 -4.35
N HIS A 178 5.65 5.03 -4.23
CA HIS A 178 4.39 5.76 -4.28
C HIS A 178 4.30 6.84 -3.20
N GLN A 179 3.88 8.05 -3.58
CA GLN A 179 3.72 9.18 -2.67
C GLN A 179 2.24 9.40 -2.35
N ASN A 180 1.90 9.41 -1.07
CA ASN A 180 0.55 9.75 -0.61
C ASN A 180 0.28 11.27 -0.68
N ARG A 181 -0.84 11.75 -0.13
CA ARG A 181 -1.19 13.17 -0.15
C ARG A 181 -0.21 14.09 0.60
N TRP A 182 0.68 13.56 1.43
CA TRP A 182 1.77 14.31 2.07
C TRP A 182 3.11 14.15 1.35
N GLY A 183 3.16 13.58 0.14
CA GLY A 183 4.42 13.30 -0.54
C GLY A 183 5.22 12.14 0.09
N SER A 184 4.68 11.48 1.12
CA SER A 184 5.39 10.46 1.88
C SER A 184 5.35 9.12 1.16
N THR A 185 6.51 8.46 1.07
CA THR A 185 6.65 7.07 0.60
C THR A 185 6.48 6.06 1.73
N ALA A 186 6.50 4.76 1.42
CA ALA A 186 6.52 3.71 2.44
C ALA A 186 7.76 3.83 3.35
N LEU A 187 8.92 4.19 2.80
CA LEU A 187 10.16 4.33 3.56
C LEU A 187 10.10 5.48 4.57
N HIS A 188 9.45 6.59 4.22
CA HIS A 188 9.17 7.67 5.18
C HIS A 188 8.40 7.16 6.40
N GLN A 189 7.34 6.37 6.17
CA GLN A 189 6.52 5.81 7.26
C GLN A 189 7.32 4.84 8.13
N ALA A 190 8.12 3.96 7.52
CA ALA A 190 8.93 2.99 8.25
C ALA A 190 9.97 3.69 9.15
N VAL A 191 10.67 4.70 8.64
CA VAL A 191 11.68 5.48 9.39
C VAL A 191 11.03 6.27 10.52
N LEU A 192 9.94 6.99 10.26
CA LEU A 192 9.24 7.78 11.29
C LEU A 192 8.70 6.92 12.44
N ARG A 193 8.43 5.64 12.19
CA ARG A 193 7.92 4.67 13.17
C ARG A 193 8.99 3.82 13.83
N GLY A 194 10.25 3.92 13.40
CA GLY A 194 11.31 3.04 13.88
C GLY A 194 11.14 1.58 13.44
N ASP A 195 10.42 1.32 12.35
CA ASP A 195 10.12 -0.02 11.84
C ASP A 195 11.32 -0.60 11.08
N THR A 196 12.31 -1.10 11.82
CA THR A 196 13.56 -1.62 11.25
C THR A 196 13.35 -2.78 10.28
N LEU A 197 12.34 -3.63 10.50
CA LEU A 197 11.95 -4.69 9.56
C LEU A 197 11.43 -4.10 8.24
N GLY A 198 10.51 -3.13 8.33
CA GLY A 198 10.00 -2.43 7.14
C GLY A 198 11.12 -1.71 6.38
N ILE A 199 12.05 -1.06 7.08
CA ILE A 199 13.22 -0.41 6.48
C ILE A 199 14.10 -1.44 5.76
N GLU A 200 14.45 -2.56 6.41
CA GLU A 200 15.29 -3.61 5.83
C GLU A 200 14.68 -4.12 4.50
N LEU A 201 13.38 -4.45 4.51
CA LEU A 201 12.67 -4.94 3.32
C LEU A 201 12.57 -3.87 2.23
N LEU A 202 12.18 -2.64 2.58
CA LEU A 202 12.08 -1.57 1.57
C LEU A 202 13.45 -1.25 0.95
N MET A 203 14.53 -1.25 1.74
CA MET A 203 15.87 -1.02 1.23
C MET A 203 16.40 -2.20 0.39
N GLU A 204 16.06 -3.45 0.77
CA GLU A 204 16.33 -4.67 -0.01
C GLU A 204 15.73 -4.55 -1.42
N TYR A 205 14.50 -4.06 -1.51
CA TYR A 205 13.79 -3.84 -2.78
C TYR A 205 14.06 -2.47 -3.40
N GLY A 206 15.08 -1.75 -2.95
CA GLY A 206 15.59 -0.59 -3.68
C GLY A 206 14.83 0.72 -3.49
N ALA A 207 14.11 0.90 -2.37
CA ALA A 207 13.43 2.17 -2.05
C ALA A 207 14.37 3.37 -2.19
N ASP A 208 13.85 4.49 -2.68
CA ASP A 208 14.61 5.72 -2.86
C ASP A 208 14.56 6.57 -1.59
N VAL A 209 15.74 6.88 -1.06
CA VAL A 209 15.93 7.67 0.16
C VAL A 209 15.89 9.19 -0.11
N ASN A 210 15.90 9.61 -1.37
CA ASN A 210 16.03 11.02 -1.78
C ASN A 210 14.70 11.64 -2.24
N ILE A 211 13.60 10.90 -2.24
CA ILE A 211 12.27 11.45 -2.58
C ILE A 211 11.86 12.43 -1.46
N PRO A 212 11.55 13.70 -1.78
CA PRO A 212 11.07 14.65 -0.79
C PRO A 212 9.58 14.48 -0.53
N ASP A 213 9.18 14.59 0.73
CA ASP A 213 7.78 14.74 1.13
C ASP A 213 7.23 16.16 0.81
N GLY A 214 5.98 16.43 1.17
CA GLY A 214 5.34 17.73 0.93
C GLY A 214 5.98 18.89 1.69
N ASN A 215 6.77 18.62 2.73
CA ASN A 215 7.56 19.61 3.46
C ASN A 215 9.01 19.72 2.93
N GLY A 216 9.39 18.91 1.93
CA GLY A 216 10.74 18.88 1.36
C GLY A 216 11.71 17.98 2.13
N TYR A 217 11.24 17.21 3.12
CA TYR A 217 12.09 16.28 3.86
C TYR A 217 12.28 14.99 3.07
N THR A 218 13.53 14.57 2.93
CA THR A 218 13.89 13.27 2.36
C THR A 218 14.27 12.32 3.48
N VAL A 219 14.04 11.02 3.32
CA VAL A 219 14.48 10.02 4.31
C VAL A 219 15.96 10.17 4.63
N LYS A 220 16.81 10.34 3.60
CA LYS A 220 18.24 10.59 3.76
C LYS A 220 18.55 11.79 4.67
N GLY A 221 17.74 12.84 4.60
CA GLY A 221 17.93 14.07 5.37
C GLY A 221 17.53 13.98 6.84
N PHE A 222 16.64 13.04 7.23
CA PHE A 222 16.15 12.98 8.61
C PHE A 222 16.33 11.64 9.34
N TYR A 223 16.70 10.55 8.66
CA TYR A 223 16.78 9.24 9.33
C TYR A 223 17.74 9.24 10.52
N VAL A 224 18.81 10.04 10.49
CA VAL A 224 19.79 10.17 11.59
C VAL A 224 19.16 10.59 12.92
N ASN A 225 17.99 11.23 12.88
CA ASN A 225 17.22 11.68 14.03
C ASN A 225 16.14 10.65 14.48
N ALA A 226 16.01 9.51 13.79
CA ALA A 226 14.98 8.50 14.04
C ALA A 226 15.38 7.40 15.04
N GLY A 227 16.59 7.50 15.61
CA GLY A 227 17.08 6.63 16.68
C GLY A 227 18.12 5.59 16.23
N ALA A 228 18.88 5.06 17.19
CA ALA A 228 20.08 4.26 16.90
C ALA A 228 19.81 3.00 16.05
N GLY A 229 18.68 2.31 16.27
CA GLY A 229 18.31 1.13 15.47
C GLY A 229 18.03 1.47 14.01
N VAL A 230 17.30 2.55 13.75
CA VAL A 230 17.05 3.05 12.38
C VAL A 230 18.33 3.47 11.72
N ASN A 231 19.18 4.24 12.42
CA ASN A 231 20.47 4.69 11.91
C ASN A 231 21.32 3.50 11.48
N ALA A 232 21.45 2.48 12.31
CA ALA A 232 22.25 1.30 12.00
C ALA A 232 21.78 0.57 10.72
N VAL A 233 20.47 0.38 10.56
CA VAL A 233 19.90 -0.29 9.36
C VAL A 233 20.09 0.59 8.12
N MET A 234 19.79 1.89 8.21
CA MET A 234 19.96 2.81 7.09
C MET A 234 21.41 2.89 6.63
N GLU A 235 22.36 3.08 7.54
CA GLU A 235 23.80 3.14 7.21
C GLU A 235 24.28 1.83 6.57
N LYS A 236 23.90 0.68 7.13
CA LYS A 236 24.19 -0.64 6.55
C LYS A 236 23.78 -0.70 5.09
N TRP A 237 22.56 -0.28 4.75
CA TRP A 237 22.07 -0.34 3.38
C TRP A 237 22.63 0.74 2.47
N LEU A 238 22.86 1.95 2.97
CA LEU A 238 23.51 3.02 2.20
C LEU A 238 24.94 2.64 1.80
N LEU A 239 25.69 2.01 2.70
CA LEU A 239 27.01 1.44 2.40
C LEU A 239 26.92 0.30 1.41
N LYS A 240 25.96 -0.64 1.62
CA LYS A 240 25.77 -1.79 0.73
C LYS A 240 25.43 -1.37 -0.71
N ARG A 241 24.69 -0.27 -0.89
CA ARG A 241 24.25 0.25 -2.19
C ARG A 241 25.16 1.36 -2.74
N ALA A 242 26.30 1.64 -2.12
CA ALA A 242 27.21 2.67 -2.58
C ALA A 242 27.74 2.33 -3.99
N GLY A 243 27.23 3.03 -5.01
CA GLY A 243 27.58 2.81 -6.42
C GLY A 243 26.55 2.03 -7.25
N GLU A 244 25.45 1.58 -6.66
CA GLU A 244 24.37 0.87 -7.37
C GLU A 244 23.25 1.85 -7.78
N GLN A 245 22.73 1.73 -9.01
CA GLN A 245 21.48 2.41 -9.40
C GLN A 245 20.29 1.74 -8.72
N ALA A 246 19.28 2.52 -8.31
CA ALA A 246 18.13 2.00 -7.60
C ALA A 246 17.32 1.02 -8.47
N PRO A 247 17.17 -0.25 -8.06
CA PRO A 247 16.65 -1.29 -8.95
C PRO A 247 15.20 -1.09 -9.38
N LEU A 248 14.38 -0.36 -8.60
CA LEU A 248 12.93 -0.25 -8.84
C LEU A 248 12.41 1.18 -9.08
N ALA A 249 13.27 2.10 -9.54
CA ALA A 249 12.87 3.51 -9.74
C ALA A 249 11.77 3.68 -10.82
N GLU A 250 11.71 2.78 -11.81
CA GLU A 250 10.69 2.77 -12.86
C GLU A 250 10.18 1.34 -13.07
N LYS A 251 8.84 1.15 -13.19
CA LYS A 251 8.23 -0.15 -13.54
C LYS A 251 8.51 -0.50 -15.00
N ARG A 252 9.77 -0.80 -15.32
CA ARG A 252 10.23 -1.20 -16.64
C ARG A 252 11.05 -2.47 -16.55
N CYS A 253 11.06 -3.25 -17.62
CA CYS A 253 11.99 -4.36 -17.71
C CYS A 253 13.43 -3.83 -17.76
N ASP A 254 14.30 -4.28 -16.87
CA ASP A 254 15.72 -3.90 -16.84
C ASP A 254 16.48 -4.30 -18.10
N LYS A 255 15.97 -5.29 -18.84
CA LYS A 255 16.60 -5.75 -20.08
C LYS A 255 16.12 -5.00 -21.31
N CYS A 256 14.81 -4.92 -21.54
CA CYS A 256 14.26 -4.36 -22.77
C CYS A 256 13.66 -2.96 -22.60
N GLY A 257 13.64 -2.42 -21.37
CA GLY A 257 13.13 -1.10 -21.05
C GLY A 257 11.60 -0.97 -21.14
N VAL A 258 10.86 -2.04 -21.44
CA VAL A 258 9.41 -1.95 -21.61
C VAL A 258 8.72 -1.68 -20.28
N THR A 259 7.86 -0.67 -20.24
CA THR A 259 6.98 -0.39 -19.11
C THR A 259 5.72 -1.23 -19.24
N THR A 260 5.58 -2.26 -18.41
CA THR A 260 4.41 -3.15 -18.41
C THR A 260 3.97 -3.49 -16.99
N LYS A 261 2.69 -3.82 -16.81
CA LYS A 261 2.11 -4.19 -15.51
C LYS A 261 2.48 -5.62 -15.06
N SER A 262 3.09 -6.41 -15.94
CA SER A 262 3.39 -7.84 -15.70
C SER A 262 4.89 -8.13 -15.59
N LEU A 263 5.64 -7.22 -14.98
CA LEU A 263 7.05 -7.44 -14.70
C LEU A 263 7.20 -8.44 -13.55
N LYS A 264 8.14 -9.36 -13.70
CA LYS A 264 8.50 -10.34 -12.68
C LYS A 264 9.85 -9.99 -12.08
N MET A 265 10.01 -10.21 -10.79
CA MET A 265 11.29 -10.02 -10.10
C MET A 265 12.21 -11.22 -10.29
N CYS A 266 13.51 -10.98 -10.40
CA CYS A 266 14.53 -12.03 -10.39
C CYS A 266 14.63 -12.62 -9.00
N ALA A 267 14.19 -13.87 -8.84
CA ALA A 267 14.20 -14.61 -7.57
C ALA A 267 15.61 -14.87 -6.99
N ALA A 268 16.68 -14.57 -7.73
CA ALA A 268 18.05 -14.73 -7.26
C ALA A 268 18.63 -13.44 -6.68
N CYS A 269 18.40 -12.29 -7.33
CA CYS A 269 19.00 -11.01 -6.92
C CYS A 269 17.99 -10.02 -6.32
N HIS A 270 16.70 -10.20 -6.55
CA HIS A 270 15.61 -9.29 -6.12
C HIS A 270 15.76 -7.82 -6.59
N THR A 271 16.71 -7.56 -7.49
CA THR A 271 17.03 -6.21 -8.01
C THR A 271 16.72 -6.03 -9.49
N VAL A 272 16.29 -7.08 -10.19
CA VAL A 272 16.06 -7.05 -11.64
C VAL A 272 14.62 -7.46 -11.95
N GLN A 273 13.90 -6.61 -12.66
CA GLN A 273 12.57 -6.82 -13.22
C GLN A 273 12.65 -7.24 -14.71
N TYR A 274 11.90 -8.26 -15.09
CA TYR A 274 11.82 -8.73 -16.47
C TYR A 274 10.38 -8.97 -16.92
N CYS A 275 10.11 -8.70 -18.20
CA CYS A 275 8.76 -8.89 -18.77
C CYS A 275 8.50 -10.31 -19.30
N SER A 276 9.54 -11.11 -19.50
CA SER A 276 9.44 -12.47 -20.06
C SER A 276 10.59 -13.37 -19.60
N LYS A 277 10.44 -14.69 -19.78
CA LYS A 277 11.53 -15.65 -19.51
C LYS A 277 12.76 -15.36 -20.38
N GLU A 278 12.60 -14.85 -21.60
CA GLU A 278 13.77 -14.43 -22.41
C GLU A 278 14.48 -13.23 -21.80
N CYS A 279 13.72 -12.33 -21.15
CA CYS A 279 14.31 -11.21 -20.43
C CYS A 279 14.99 -11.64 -19.11
N GLN A 280 14.66 -12.82 -18.59
CA GLN A 280 15.32 -13.41 -17.43
C GLN A 280 16.61 -14.17 -17.79
N SER A 281 16.70 -14.78 -18.98
CA SER A 281 17.68 -15.84 -19.29
C SER A 281 18.99 -15.39 -19.96
N LYS A 282 19.30 -14.10 -20.01
CA LYS A 282 20.63 -13.57 -20.39
C LYS A 282 20.87 -12.25 -19.68
#